data_AF-A0A949NMD8-F1
#
_entry.id   AF-A0A949NMD8-F1
#
_cell.length_a   1.000
_cell.length_b   1.000
_cell.length_c   1.000
_cell.angle_alpha   90.00
_cell.angle_beta   90.00
_cell.angle_gamma   90.00
#
_symmetry.space_group_name_H-M   'P 1'
#
loop_
_entity.id
_entity.type
_entity.pdbx_description
1 polymer ?
#
loop_
_entity_poly.entity_id
_entity_poly.type
_entity_poly.pdbx_seq_one_letter_code
_entity_poly.pdbx_strand_id
1 'polypeptide(L)' 'MDKEHWARVPWSTQPSLKLKTDEVGVDFDRFIEGIRDDRSDAEMAQDFSVSVGVISNLREHFFRFGLDSVMGQD' A
#
# COMPACT_ATOMS: atom_id res chain seq x y z
N MET A 1 11.81 -8.04 -24.24
CA MET A 1 10.57 -7.47 -23.64
C MET A 1 10.27 -8.32 -22.45
N ASP A 2 10.91 -7.92 -21.37
CA ASP A 2 11.42 -8.82 -20.35
C ASP A 2 10.42 -8.73 -19.21
N LYS A 3 9.55 -9.75 -19.15
CA LYS A 3 8.60 -9.94 -18.06
C LYS A 3 9.39 -10.46 -16.86
N GLU A 4 9.92 -9.53 -16.07
CA GLU A 4 10.56 -9.85 -14.80
C GLU A 4 9.53 -10.43 -13.84
N HIS A 5 9.65 -11.74 -13.69
CA HIS A 5 8.90 -12.55 -12.76
C HIS A 5 9.25 -12.14 -11.32
N TRP A 6 8.26 -11.56 -10.66
CA TRP A 6 7.98 -11.64 -9.22
C TRP A 6 8.97 -12.52 -8.42
N ALA A 7 9.84 -11.87 -7.66
CA ALA A 7 10.67 -12.56 -6.69
C ALA A 7 9.78 -13.19 -5.61
N ARG A 8 9.70 -14.52 -5.66
CA ARG A 8 9.21 -15.39 -4.59
C ARG A 8 10.12 -15.28 -3.37
N VAL A 9 9.66 -14.62 -2.31
CA VAL A 9 10.17 -14.86 -0.95
C VAL A 9 9.05 -15.42 -0.06
N PRO A 10 9.20 -16.63 0.52
CA PRO A 10 8.10 -17.41 1.06
C PRO A 10 7.90 -17.25 2.59
N TRP A 11 7.92 -16.02 3.13
CA TRP A 11 7.75 -15.83 4.58
C TRP A 11 6.78 -14.72 5.01
N SER A 12 6.13 -14.00 4.09
CA SER A 12 5.09 -13.02 4.48
C SER A 12 3.75 -13.43 3.87
N THR A 13 3.10 -14.42 4.49
CA THR A 13 1.76 -14.92 4.14
C THR A 13 0.64 -13.94 4.50
N GLN A 14 0.97 -12.75 5.03
CA GLN A 14 0.01 -11.68 5.22
C GLN A 14 -0.04 -10.85 3.94
N PRO A 15 -1.24 -10.52 3.39
CA PRO A 15 -1.33 -9.69 2.20
C PRO A 15 -0.60 -8.38 2.46
N SER A 16 0.54 -8.20 1.80
CA SER A 16 1.36 -7.00 1.95
C SER A 16 0.52 -5.78 1.58
N LEU A 17 0.81 -4.63 2.20
CA LEU A 17 0.10 -3.39 1.88
C LEU A 17 0.10 -3.12 0.37
N LYS A 18 1.18 -3.49 -0.33
CA LYS A 18 1.30 -3.44 -1.80
C LYS A 18 0.24 -4.27 -2.53
N LEU A 19 -0.06 -5.48 -2.05
CA LEU A 19 -1.11 -6.31 -2.63
C LEU A 19 -2.48 -5.66 -2.42
N LYS A 20 -2.73 -5.14 -1.20
CA LYS A 20 -4.00 -4.47 -0.87
C LYS A 20 -4.24 -3.21 -1.72
N THR A 21 -3.19 -2.43 -1.98
CA THR A 21 -3.28 -1.25 -2.86
C THR A 21 -3.55 -1.67 -4.31
N ASP A 22 -2.89 -2.72 -4.81
CA ASP A 22 -3.08 -3.25 -6.17
C ASP A 22 -4.51 -3.78 -6.38
N GLU A 23 -5.07 -4.51 -5.40
CA GLU A 23 -6.44 -5.03 -5.44
C GLU A 23 -7.52 -3.94 -5.61
N VAL A 24 -7.25 -2.73 -5.13
CA VAL A 24 -8.18 -1.59 -5.21
C VAL A 24 -7.78 -0.57 -6.29
N GLY A 25 -6.73 -0.84 -7.06
CA GLY A 25 -6.23 0.06 -8.10
C GLY A 25 -5.52 1.32 -7.58
N VAL A 26 -5.04 1.30 -6.33
CA VAL A 26 -4.22 2.37 -5.74
C VAL A 26 -2.75 2.08 -6.05
N ASP A 27 -2.04 3.08 -6.54
CA ASP A 27 -0.59 2.99 -6.74
C ASP A 27 0.12 3.08 -5.37
N PHE A 28 0.87 2.03 -5.02
CA PHE A 28 1.55 1.93 -3.73
C PHE A 28 2.55 3.05 -3.50
N ASP A 29 3.39 3.36 -4.49
CA ASP A 29 4.44 4.38 -4.36
C ASP A 29 3.80 5.76 -4.16
N ARG A 30 2.78 6.09 -4.96
CA ARG A 30 1.98 7.32 -4.82
C ARG A 30 1.27 7.40 -3.48
N PHE A 31 0.77 6.29 -2.95
CA PHE A 31 0.12 6.22 -1.64
C PHE A 31 1.11 6.51 -0.51
N ILE A 32 2.32 5.95 -0.57
CA ILE A 32 3.39 6.24 0.40
C ILE A 32 3.84 7.71 0.30
N GLU A 33 3.97 8.26 -0.90
CA GLU A 33 4.19 9.70 -1.09
C GLU A 33 3.04 10.53 -0.49
N GLY A 34 1.80 10.06 -0.60
CA GLY A 34 0.63 10.68 0.02
C GLY A 34 0.72 10.75 1.53
N ILE A 35 1.11 9.65 2.17
CA ILE A 35 1.36 9.61 3.62
C ILE A 35 2.54 10.51 4.01
N ARG A 36 3.62 10.51 3.21
CA ARG A 36 4.82 11.32 3.48
C ARG A 36 4.54 12.83 3.46
N ASP A 37 3.72 13.28 2.52
CA ASP A 37 3.30 14.69 2.39
C ASP A 37 2.14 15.06 3.35
N ASP A 38 1.73 14.16 4.24
CA ASP A 38 0.58 14.33 5.14
C ASP A 38 -0.72 14.71 4.40
N ARG A 39 -0.91 14.15 3.18
CA ARG A 39 -2.13 14.36 2.40
C ARG A 39 -3.33 13.79 3.14
N SER A 40 -4.48 14.42 2.95
CA SER A 40 -5.74 13.96 3.53
C SER A 40 -6.27 12.73 2.79
N ASP A 41 -6.96 11.85 3.50
CA ASP A 41 -7.55 10.63 2.91
C ASP A 41 -8.53 10.95 1.77
N ALA A 42 -9.22 12.09 1.85
CA ALA A 42 -10.12 12.58 0.81
C ALA A 42 -9.38 13.03 -0.47
N GLU A 43 -8.23 13.70 -0.32
CA GLU A 43 -7.41 14.14 -1.45
C GLU A 43 -6.81 12.93 -2.19
N MET A 44 -6.27 11.98 -1.42
CA MET A 44 -5.77 10.72 -1.96
C MET A 44 -6.89 9.91 -2.64
N ALA A 45 -8.07 9.80 -2.01
CA ALA A 45 -9.20 9.09 -2.59
C ALA A 45 -9.63 9.67 -3.94
N GLN A 46 -9.60 10.99 -4.07
CA GLN A 46 -9.89 11.67 -5.33
C GLN A 46 -8.80 11.41 -6.38
N ASP A 47 -7.52 11.48 -6.01
CA ASP A 47 -6.37 11.21 -6.91
C ASP A 47 -6.39 9.77 -7.44
N PHE A 48 -6.73 8.82 -6.58
CA PHE A 48 -6.80 7.39 -6.92
C PHE A 48 -8.16 6.94 -7.47
N SER A 49 -9.15 7.83 -7.56
CA SER A 49 -10.54 7.47 -7.92
C SER A 49 -11.12 6.32 -7.09
N VAL A 50 -10.80 6.27 -5.80
CA VAL A 50 -11.36 5.30 -4.84
C VAL A 50 -12.21 6.00 -3.79
N SER A 51 -12.89 5.23 -2.95
CA SER A 51 -13.60 5.80 -1.80
C SER A 51 -12.63 6.20 -0.69
N VAL A 52 -12.98 7.24 0.08
CA VAL A 52 -12.21 7.65 1.27
C VAL A 52 -12.02 6.50 2.25
N GLY A 53 -13.02 5.61 2.38
CA GLY A 53 -12.94 4.43 3.23
C GLY A 53 -11.86 3.44 2.82
N VAL A 54 -11.56 3.32 1.52
CA VAL A 54 -10.46 2.48 1.01
C VAL A 54 -9.11 3.04 1.47
N ILE A 55 -8.89 4.34 1.29
CA ILE A 55 -7.65 5.01 1.72
C ILE A 55 -7.49 4.96 3.23
N SER A 56 -8.57 5.21 3.98
CA SER A 56 -8.55 5.15 5.43
C SER A 56 -8.19 3.75 5.95
N ASN A 57 -8.74 2.68 5.33
CA ASN A 57 -8.41 1.30 5.66
C ASN A 57 -6.94 0.95 5.32
N LEU A 58 -6.44 1.40 4.17
CA LEU A 58 -5.03 1.23 3.79
C LEU A 58 -4.09 1.97 4.75
N ARG A 59 -4.46 3.19 5.16
CA ARG A 59 -3.73 4.01 6.13
C ARG A 59 -3.73 3.35 7.50
N GLU A 60 -4.88 2.88 7.99
CA GLU A 60 -4.96 2.13 9.24
C GLU A 60 -4.07 0.87 9.19
N HIS A 61 -4.11 0.14 8.07
CA HIS A 61 -3.24 -1.02 7.87
C HIS A 61 -1.75 -0.65 7.93
N PHE A 62 -1.37 0.45 7.27
CA PHE A 62 -0.02 0.99 7.32
C PHE A 62 0.41 1.38 8.74
N PHE A 63 -0.43 2.08 9.51
CA PHE A 63 -0.09 2.47 10.90
C PHE A 63 -0.09 1.29 11.87
N ARG A 64 -0.94 0.29 11.65
CA ARG A 64 -1.06 -0.89 12.52
C ARG A 64 0.07 -1.89 12.32
N PHE A 65 0.51 -2.09 11.08
CA PHE A 65 1.52 -3.10 10.73
C PHE A 65 2.85 -2.48 10.28
N GLY A 66 2.92 -1.16 10.13
CA GLY A 66 4.10 -0.42 9.70
C GLY A 66 4.50 -0.69 8.23
N LEU A 67 5.60 -0.04 7.81
CA LEU A 67 6.42 -0.52 6.68
C LEU A 67 7.09 -1.87 6.99
N ASP A 68 7.23 -2.19 8.28
CA ASP A 68 7.84 -3.41 8.84
C ASP A 68 7.12 -4.70 8.45
N SER A 69 5.82 -4.64 8.11
CA SER A 69 5.11 -5.80 7.53
C SER A 69 5.70 -6.28 6.19
N VAL A 70 6.55 -5.48 5.55
CA VAL A 70 7.26 -5.78 4.29
C VAL A 70 8.77 -5.99 4.51
N MET A 71 9.38 -5.35 5.50
CA MET A 71 10.80 -5.50 5.80
C MET A 71 10.96 -6.34 7.06
N GLY A 72 11.08 -7.66 6.88
CA GLY A 72 11.23 -8.58 8.00
C GLY A 72 12.40 -8.23 8.93
N GLN A 73 12.12 -8.33 10.23
CA GLN A 73 12.96 -8.90 11.28
C GLN A 73 14.45 -8.52 11.23
N ASP A 74 14.86 -7.63 12.13
CA ASP A 74 16.13 -7.75 12.86
C ASP A 74 15.84 -8.19 14.30
#